data_AF-A0A6L7VQQ2-F1
#
_entry.id   AF-A0A6L7VQQ2-F1
#
_cell.length_a   1.000
_cell.length_b   1.000
_cell.length_c   1.000
_cell.angle_alpha   90.00
_cell.angle_beta   90.00
_cell.angle_gamma   90.00
#
_symmetry.space_group_name_H-M   'P 1'
#
loop_
_entity.id
_entity.type
_entity.pdbx_description
1 polymer ?
#
loop_
_entity_poly.entity_id
_entity_poly.type
_entity_poly.pdbx_seq_one_letter_code
_entity_poly.pdbx_strand_id
1 'polypeptide(L)'
;MELLDLWSLMAALPTQVAPSTAPASGDWIGLIAGYIKDGAAVLGLTVATVGFIWVAYIGFAKFNDARQGRAEWAEVGIFAVVGATILIFASYLLTEAAGVF
;
A
#
# COMPACT_ATOMS: atom_id res chain seq x y z
N MET A 1 21.33 12.96 44.12
CA MET A 1 21.24 11.69 43.36
C MET A 1 19.94 11.64 42.56
N GLU A 2 18.80 12.02 43.13
CA GLU A 2 17.49 12.04 42.45
C GLU A 2 17.40 12.80 41.11
N LEU A 3 18.11 13.92 40.93
CA LEU A 3 18.06 14.67 39.67
C LEU A 3 18.72 13.91 38.50
N LEU A 4 19.79 13.15 38.77
CA LEU A 4 20.50 12.39 37.74
C LEU A 4 19.66 11.20 37.24
N ASP A 5 18.86 10.61 38.14
CA ASP A 5 17.92 9.54 37.85
C ASP A 5 16.76 10.04 36.96
N LEU A 6 16.24 11.25 37.21
CA LEU A 6 15.24 11.91 36.35
C LEU A 6 15.73 12.15 34.92
N TRP A 7 16.99 12.58 34.74
CA TRP A 7 17.59 12.72 33.42
C TRP A 7 17.78 11.37 32.71
N SER A 8 18.12 10.31 33.45
CA SER A 8 18.23 8.95 32.91
C SER A 8 16.89 8.40 32.43
N LEU A 9 15.80 8.72 33.15
CA LEU A 9 14.43 8.36 32.79
C LEU A 9 13.94 9.06 31.52
N MET A 10 14.33 10.32 31.30
CA MET A 10 14.06 11.03 30.04
C MET A 10 14.94 10.55 28.87
N ALA A 11 16.14 10.00 29.14
CA ALA A 11 17.02 9.44 28.13
C ALA A 11 16.63 8.02 27.69
N ALA A 12 15.78 7.33 28.47
CA ALA A 12 15.30 5.99 28.18
C ALA A 12 13.97 5.96 27.38
N LEU A 13 13.52 7.10 26.85
CA LEU A 13 12.34 7.15 25.98
C LEU A 13 12.63 6.41 24.67
N PRO A 14 11.69 5.60 24.14
CA PRO A 14 11.82 5.02 22.81
C PRO A 14 12.13 6.11 21.79
N THR A 15 13.21 5.94 21.03
CA THR A 15 13.53 6.87 19.96
C THR A 15 12.54 6.67 18.82
N GLN A 16 12.06 7.77 18.23
CA GLN A 16 11.22 7.70 17.04
C GLN A 16 11.95 6.93 15.93
N VAL A 17 11.24 6.04 15.25
CA VAL A 17 11.77 5.35 14.08
C VAL A 17 11.77 6.36 12.93
N ALA A 18 12.95 6.64 12.39
CA ALA A 18 13.11 7.54 11.26
C ALA A 18 12.43 6.97 10.00
N PRO A 19 11.96 7.81 9.06
CA PRO A 19 11.42 7.33 7.79
C PRO A 19 12.50 6.60 6.99
N SER A 20 12.09 5.75 6.05
CA SER A 20 12.99 4.96 5.20
C SER A 20 14.00 5.82 4.43
N THR A 21 13.63 7.07 4.14
CA THR A 21 14.48 8.11 3.56
C THR A 21 14.77 9.24 4.55
N ALA A 22 15.42 8.92 5.67
CA ALA A 22 15.77 9.91 6.68
C ALA A 22 16.76 10.96 6.14
N PRO A 23 16.44 12.27 6.22
CA PRO A 23 17.36 13.32 5.81
C PRO A 23 18.43 13.61 6.88
N ALA A 24 19.36 14.50 6.57
CA ALA A 24 20.34 14.99 7.53
C ALA A 24 19.67 15.69 8.73
N SER A 25 20.31 15.61 9.90
CA SER A 25 19.82 16.24 11.13
C SER A 25 19.59 17.75 10.94
N GLY A 26 18.40 18.22 11.30
CA GLY A 26 17.98 19.63 11.15
C GLY A 26 17.17 19.94 9.89
N ASP A 27 17.06 19.00 8.94
CA ASP A 27 16.17 19.14 7.77
C ASP A 27 14.74 18.67 8.09
N TRP A 28 13.97 19.57 8.71
CA TRP A 28 12.60 19.30 9.10
C TRP A 28 11.64 19.11 7.91
N ILE A 29 11.93 19.74 6.77
CA ILE A 29 11.09 19.64 5.56
C ILE A 29 11.31 18.27 4.92
N GLY A 30 12.56 17.84 4.78
CA GLY A 30 12.89 16.49 4.32
C GLY A 30 12.33 15.40 5.24
N LEU A 31 12.26 15.66 6.55
CA LEU A 31 11.78 14.67 7.51
C LEU A 31 10.27 14.43 7.33
N ILE A 32 9.50 15.51 7.18
CA ILE A 32 8.06 15.42 6.90
C ILE A 32 7.82 14.74 5.56
N ALA A 33 8.57 15.10 4.52
CA ALA A 33 8.47 14.47 3.21
C ALA A 33 8.74 12.96 3.27
N GLY A 34 9.75 12.53 4.04
CA GLY A 34 10.05 11.11 4.25
C GLY A 34 8.90 10.33 4.90
N TYR A 35 8.25 10.89 5.91
CA TYR A 35 7.07 10.25 6.52
C TYR A 35 5.86 10.22 5.56
N ILE A 36 5.67 11.26 4.75
CA ILE A 36 4.61 11.27 3.73
C ILE A 36 4.88 10.19 2.68
N LYS A 37 6.14 10.02 2.24
CA LYS A 37 6.54 8.97 1.30
C LYS A 37 6.19 7.58 1.83
N ASP A 38 6.66 7.26 3.04
CA ASP A 38 6.40 5.96 3.67
C ASP A 38 4.89 5.72 3.86
N GLY A 39 4.17 6.75 4.34
CA GLY A 39 2.72 6.70 4.51
C GLY A 39 1.98 6.50 3.19
N ALA A 40 2.37 7.23 2.14
CA ALA A 40 1.77 7.12 0.80
C ALA A 40 2.01 5.75 0.19
N ALA A 41 3.21 5.17 0.36
CA ALA A 41 3.52 3.83 -0.12
C ALA A 41 2.61 2.77 0.55
N VAL A 42 2.47 2.82 1.87
CA VAL A 42 1.60 1.90 2.62
C VAL A 42 0.13 2.09 2.26
N LEU A 43 -0.33 3.34 2.14
CA LEU A 43 -1.71 3.64 1.73
C LEU A 43 -2.00 3.16 0.30
N GLY A 44 -1.10 3.44 -0.65
CA GLY A 44 -1.23 3.00 -2.03
C GLY A 44 -1.28 1.48 -2.14
N LEU A 45 -0.41 0.77 -1.42
CA LEU A 45 -0.41 -0.70 -1.36
C LEU A 45 -1.71 -1.25 -0.76
N THR A 46 -2.22 -0.61 0.29
CA THR A 46 -3.48 -1.03 0.92
C THR A 46 -4.65 -0.89 -0.05
N VAL A 47 -4.76 0.25 -0.74
CA VAL A 47 -5.81 0.49 -1.74
C VAL A 47 -5.71 -0.50 -2.90
N ALA A 48 -4.49 -0.76 -3.41
CA ALA A 48 -4.29 -1.76 -4.45
C ALA A 48 -4.75 -3.14 -3.98
N THR A 49 -4.36 -3.57 -2.78
CA THR A 49 -4.78 -4.87 -2.20
C THR A 49 -6.31 -5.01 -2.14
N VAL A 50 -7.02 -3.96 -1.72
CA VAL A 50 -8.49 -3.94 -1.72
C VAL A 50 -9.04 -4.07 -3.14
N GLY A 51 -8.46 -3.36 -4.11
CA GLY A 51 -8.85 -3.46 -5.53
C GLY A 51 -8.67 -4.87 -6.10
N PHE A 52 -7.57 -5.55 -5.76
CA PHE A 52 -7.32 -6.95 -6.15
C PHE A 52 -8.41 -7.88 -5.62
N ILE A 53 -8.75 -7.74 -4.34
CA ILE A 53 -9.82 -8.52 -3.70
C ILE A 53 -11.18 -8.25 -4.39
N TRP A 54 -11.46 -6.98 -4.71
CA TRP A 54 -12.69 -6.60 -5.38
C TRP A 54 -12.82 -7.20 -6.79
N VAL A 55 -11.76 -7.17 -7.59
CA VAL A 55 -11.75 -7.80 -8.92
C VAL A 55 -11.91 -9.31 -8.82
N ALA A 56 -11.25 -9.95 -7.85
CA ALA A 56 -11.41 -11.38 -7.60
C ALA A 56 -12.86 -11.73 -7.23
N TYR A 57 -13.49 -10.94 -6.36
CA TYR A 57 -14.89 -11.10 -5.98
C TYR A 57 -15.83 -11.06 -7.21
N ILE A 58 -15.69 -10.07 -8.09
CA ILE A 58 -16.49 -9.98 -9.31
C ILE A 58 -16.21 -11.16 -10.25
N GLY A 59 -14.97 -11.63 -10.31
CA GLY A 59 -14.59 -12.82 -11.06
C GLY A 59 -15.35 -14.06 -10.61
N PHE A 60 -15.40 -14.31 -9.30
CA PHE A 60 -16.16 -15.43 -8.74
C PHE A 60 -17.67 -15.30 -8.99
N ALA A 61 -18.22 -14.10 -8.84
CA ALA A 61 -19.64 -13.85 -9.12
C ALA A 61 -19.98 -14.20 -10.56
N LYS A 62 -19.22 -13.71 -11.54
CA LYS A 62 -19.50 -13.99 -12.96
C LYS A 62 -19.23 -15.44 -13.36
N PHE A 63 -18.23 -16.09 -12.75
CA PHE A 63 -18.03 -17.54 -12.92
C PHE A 63 -19.24 -18.34 -12.45
N ASN A 64 -19.81 -17.96 -11.30
CA ASN A 64 -21.02 -18.60 -10.79
C ASN A 64 -22.24 -18.33 -11.68
N ASP A 65 -22.39 -17.12 -12.23
CA ASP A 65 -23.46 -16.81 -13.19
C ASP A 65 -23.35 -17.67 -14.46
N ALA A 66 -22.15 -17.85 -15.01
CA ALA A 66 -21.93 -18.70 -16.17
C ALA A 66 -22.23 -20.18 -15.88
N ARG A 67 -21.85 -20.68 -14.69
CA ARG A 67 -22.23 -22.03 -14.24
C ARG A 67 -23.73 -22.23 -14.13
N GLN A 68 -24.47 -21.18 -13.81
CA GLN A 68 -25.91 -21.21 -13.64
C GLN A 68 -26.67 -20.86 -14.94
N GLY A 69 -25.95 -20.71 -16.07
CA GLY A 69 -26.53 -20.38 -17.37
C GLY A 69 -27.07 -18.94 -17.47
N ARG A 70 -26.67 -18.05 -16.55
CA ARG A 70 -27.07 -16.63 -16.53
C ARG A 70 -26.09 -15.70 -17.22
N ALA A 71 -24.92 -16.20 -17.62
CA ALA A 71 -23.90 -15.47 -18.35
C ALA A 71 -23.22 -16.39 -19.36
N GLU A 72 -22.67 -15.83 -20.44
CA GLU A 72 -21.87 -16.59 -21.38
C GLU A 72 -20.46 -16.86 -20.83
N TRP A 73 -19.91 -18.05 -21.09
CA TRP A 73 -18.52 -18.36 -20.74
C TRP A 73 -17.52 -17.44 -21.43
N ALA A 74 -17.88 -16.90 -22.62
CA ALA A 74 -17.10 -15.88 -23.30
C ALA A 74 -16.94 -14.61 -22.46
N GLU A 75 -17.98 -14.17 -21.75
CA GLU A 75 -17.93 -13.00 -20.87
C GLU A 75 -17.02 -13.22 -19.65
N VAL A 76 -17.01 -14.44 -19.11
CA VAL A 76 -16.07 -14.83 -18.03
C VAL A 76 -14.64 -14.73 -18.53
N GLY A 77 -14.36 -15.25 -19.73
CA GLY A 77 -13.04 -15.21 -20.35
C GLY A 77 -12.55 -13.78 -20.61
N ILE A 78 -13.40 -12.94 -21.20
CA ILE A 78 -13.05 -11.53 -21.48
C ILE A 78 -12.76 -10.79 -20.17
N PHE A 79 -13.60 -10.98 -19.15
CA PHE A 79 -13.35 -10.36 -17.86
C PHE A 79 -12.04 -10.84 -17.22
N ALA A 80 -11.71 -12.13 -17.32
CA ALA A 80 -10.46 -12.64 -16.77
C ALA A 80 -9.26 -11.94 -17.42
N VAL A 81 -9.28 -11.77 -18.75
CA VAL A 81 -8.21 -11.08 -19.48
C VAL A 81 -8.14 -9.60 -19.11
N VAL A 82 -9.26 -8.87 -19.25
CA VAL A 82 -9.30 -7.42 -18.97
C VAL A 82 -8.97 -7.13 -17.51
N GLY A 83 -9.54 -7.91 -16.58
CA GLY A 83 -9.27 -7.80 -15.16
C GLY A 83 -7.80 -8.04 -14.83
N ALA A 84 -7.20 -9.10 -15.38
CA ALA A 84 -5.77 -9.37 -15.19
C ALA A 84 -4.90 -8.24 -15.75
N THR A 85 -5.19 -7.73 -16.95
CA THR A 85 -4.43 -6.61 -17.54
C THR A 85 -4.49 -5.36 -16.67
N ILE A 86 -5.67 -4.99 -16.18
CA ILE A 86 -5.84 -3.83 -15.30
C ILE A 86 -5.06 -4.02 -14.00
N LEU A 87 -5.14 -5.21 -13.39
CA LEU A 87 -4.43 -5.50 -12.14
C LEU A 87 -2.91 -5.44 -12.31
N ILE A 88 -2.38 -5.99 -13.41
CA ILE A 88 -0.94 -5.92 -13.74
C ILE A 88 -0.53 -4.46 -13.92
N PHE A 89 -1.31 -3.68 -14.69
CA PHE A 89 -1.01 -2.28 -14.95
C PHE A 89 -1.06 -1.44 -13.66
N ALA A 90 -2.06 -1.66 -12.81
CA ALA A 90 -2.18 -0.99 -11.51
C ALA A 90 -0.98 -1.31 -10.59
N SER A 91 -0.57 -2.58 -10.50
CA SER A 91 0.61 -2.98 -9.72
C SER A 91 1.91 -2.37 -10.25
N TYR A 92 2.05 -2.30 -11.58
CA TYR A 92 3.19 -1.64 -12.21
C TYR A 92 3.23 -0.16 -11.83
N LEU A 93 2.12 0.57 -12.02
CA LEU A 93 2.04 1.99 -11.68
C LEU A 93 2.29 2.25 -10.20
N LEU A 94 1.78 1.40 -9.29
CA LEU A 94 2.04 1.53 -7.86
C LEU A 94 3.53 1.38 -7.55
N THR A 95 4.21 0.44 -8.20
CA THR A 95 5.64 0.18 -8.01
C THR A 95 6.48 1.35 -8.52
N GLU A 96 6.17 1.86 -9.72
CA GLU A 96 6.83 3.05 -10.28
C GLU A 96 6.59 4.28 -9.40
N ALA A 97 5.35 4.50 -8.97
CA ALA A 97 4.99 5.62 -8.09
C ALA A 97 5.76 5.56 -6.77
N ALA A 98 5.85 4.39 -6.14
CA ALA A 98 6.61 4.20 -4.90
C ALA A 98 8.12 4.42 -5.06
N GLY A 99 8.65 4.32 -6.28
CA GLY A 99 10.05 4.63 -6.60
C GLY A 99 10.32 6.11 -6.91
N VAL A 100 9.28 6.87 -7.30
CA VAL A 100 9.41 8.29 -7.67
C VAL A 100 9.36 9.21 -6.46
N PHE A 101 8.42 8.98 -5.54
CA PHE A 101 8.40 9.65 -4.25
C PHE A 101 9.53 9.09 -3.40
#